data_AF-A0A0K1EK59-F1
#
_entry.id   AF-A0A0K1EK59-F1
#
_cell.length_a   1.000
_cell.length_b   1.000
_cell.length_c   1.000
_cell.angle_alpha   90.00
_cell.angle_beta   90.00
_cell.angle_gamma   90.00
#
_symmetry.space_group_name_H-M   'P 1'
#
loop_
_entity.id
_entity.type
_entity.pdbx_description
1 polymer ?
#
loop_
_entity_poly.entity_id
_entity_poly.type
_entity_poly.pdbx_seq_one_letter_code
_entity_poly.pdbx_strand_id
1 'polypeptide(L)'
;MEFFPLETGKVHYFDIINEVRAVAEYMAAEMKNNAASWHAKHMALQNSSAQVPVLGSGNQTVAYLALIERVAPGRPWDHKDHFTSRQIGETVPGRWHTWGEWEYFHDVWSNIHYGYVGRASGFSERTLIDGANAQQQVHSWWTGKTSRGDPEQDSLAVSMGCRMYDSGTPVTPEALIQKVVQTPQFDRRPHSYESAATGQKTLRKR
;
A
#
# COMPACT_ATOMS: atom_id res chain seq x y z
N MET A 1 18.45 -15.87 -9.53
CA MET A 1 17.25 -16.71 -9.81
C MET A 1 17.03 -16.65 -11.31
N GLU A 2 17.18 -17.77 -12.01
CA GLU A 2 16.80 -17.87 -13.41
C GLU A 2 15.29 -18.13 -13.52
N PHE A 3 14.64 -17.43 -14.45
CA PHE A 3 13.21 -17.52 -14.68
C PHE A 3 12.96 -18.41 -15.91
N PHE A 4 12.14 -19.45 -15.75
CA PHE A 4 11.73 -20.31 -16.86
C PHE A 4 10.64 -19.60 -17.71
N PRO A 5 10.72 -19.64 -19.04
CA PRO A 5 9.72 -19.01 -19.90
C PRO A 5 8.39 -19.78 -19.89
N LEU A 6 7.27 -19.04 -19.86
CA LEU A 6 5.93 -19.58 -20.10
C LEU A 6 5.71 -19.78 -21.61
N GLU A 7 5.07 -20.90 -21.96
CA GLU A 7 5.03 -21.47 -23.32
C GLU A 7 4.19 -20.72 -24.38
N THR A 8 3.82 -19.46 -24.15
CA THR A 8 3.03 -18.68 -25.12
C THR A 8 3.49 -17.22 -25.20
N GLY A 9 3.88 -16.77 -26.40
CA GLY A 9 3.73 -15.39 -26.86
C GLY A 9 4.68 -14.31 -26.30
N LYS A 10 5.83 -14.14 -26.94
CA LYS A 10 6.93 -13.18 -26.67
C LYS A 10 6.59 -11.67 -26.60
N VAL A 11 5.32 -11.25 -26.63
CA VAL A 11 4.94 -9.82 -26.62
C VAL A 11 4.50 -9.33 -25.23
N HIS A 12 4.18 -10.20 -24.26
CA HIS A 12 3.65 -9.77 -22.95
C HIS A 12 4.62 -9.86 -21.76
N TYR A 13 5.79 -10.50 -21.90
CA TYR A 13 6.72 -10.72 -20.77
C TYR A 13 7.37 -9.42 -20.25
N PHE A 14 7.69 -8.48 -21.16
CA PHE A 14 8.32 -7.21 -20.79
C PHE A 14 7.33 -6.27 -20.11
N ASP A 15 6.10 -6.13 -20.61
CA ASP A 15 5.08 -5.26 -20.03
C ASP A 15 4.65 -5.72 -18.61
N ILE A 16 4.55 -7.04 -18.40
CA ILE A 16 4.15 -7.66 -17.13
C ILE A 16 5.19 -7.48 -16.02
N ILE A 17 6.48 -7.69 -16.33
CA ILE A 17 7.55 -7.50 -15.33
C ILE A 17 7.74 -6.03 -14.99
N ASN A 18 7.40 -5.14 -15.92
CA ASN A 18 7.53 -3.70 -15.74
C ASN A 18 6.41 -3.11 -14.87
N GLU A 19 5.19 -3.63 -14.88
CA GLU A 19 4.08 -3.08 -14.07
C GLU A 19 4.29 -3.19 -12.56
N VAL A 20 4.52 -4.40 -12.04
CA VAL A 20 4.75 -4.59 -10.59
C VAL A 20 6.03 -3.89 -10.16
N ARG A 21 7.06 -3.88 -11.00
CA ARG A 21 8.29 -3.13 -10.76
C ARG A 21 8.02 -1.63 -10.66
N ALA A 22 7.31 -1.05 -11.63
CA ALA A 22 6.99 0.38 -11.64
C ALA A 22 6.13 0.78 -10.43
N VAL A 23 5.15 -0.06 -10.06
CA VAL A 23 4.33 0.13 -8.85
C VAL A 23 5.21 0.07 -7.60
N ALA A 24 6.09 -0.93 -7.49
CA ALA A 24 6.99 -1.06 -6.34
C ALA A 24 8.03 0.07 -6.27
N GLU A 25 8.51 0.57 -7.41
CA GLU A 25 9.40 1.73 -7.51
C GLU A 25 8.71 3.00 -7.04
N TYR A 26 7.51 3.27 -7.58
CA TYR A 26 6.68 4.38 -7.13
C TYR A 26 6.41 4.30 -5.62
N MET A 27 5.98 3.14 -5.13
CA MET A 27 5.63 2.98 -3.72
C MET A 27 6.83 3.04 -2.79
N ALA A 28 7.98 2.50 -3.20
CA ALA A 28 9.21 2.67 -2.44
C ALA A 28 9.62 4.15 -2.36
N ALA A 29 9.49 4.91 -3.45
CA ALA A 29 9.75 6.33 -3.46
C ALA A 29 8.78 7.09 -2.54
N GLU A 30 7.47 6.83 -2.66
CA GLU A 30 6.43 7.44 -1.84
C GLU A 30 6.61 7.14 -0.35
N MET A 31 6.93 5.90 0.01
CA MET A 31 7.21 5.52 1.41
C MET A 31 8.39 6.32 1.96
N LYS A 32 9.50 6.41 1.22
CA LYS A 32 10.69 7.15 1.66
C LYS A 32 10.41 8.66 1.76
N ASN A 33 9.80 9.24 0.74
CA ASN A 33 9.51 10.67 0.67
C ASN A 33 8.53 11.10 1.76
N ASN A 34 7.44 10.34 1.94
CA ASN A 34 6.40 10.69 2.91
C ASN A 34 6.86 10.46 4.34
N ALA A 35 7.61 9.38 4.63
CA ALA A 35 8.20 9.15 5.95
C ALA A 35 9.25 10.21 6.32
N ALA A 36 10.03 10.70 5.35
CA ALA A 36 11.03 11.75 5.59
C ALA A 36 10.43 13.18 5.59
N SER A 37 9.15 13.33 5.21
CA SER A 37 8.50 14.63 5.02
C SER A 37 8.35 15.41 6.33
N TRP A 38 8.20 16.74 6.20
CA TRP A 38 7.82 17.60 7.32
C TRP A 38 6.50 17.15 7.98
N HIS A 39 5.52 16.68 7.19
CA HIS A 39 4.23 16.23 7.70
C HIS A 39 4.38 15.03 8.65
N ALA A 40 5.16 14.02 8.27
CA ALA A 40 5.44 12.87 9.13
C ALA A 40 6.19 13.27 10.40
N LYS A 41 7.24 14.10 10.28
CA LYS A 41 8.00 14.60 11.43
C LYS A 41 7.14 15.43 12.38
N HIS A 42 6.30 16.31 11.85
CA HIS A 42 5.39 17.12 12.65
C HIS A 42 4.36 16.23 13.38
N MET A 43 3.77 15.25 12.71
CA MET A 43 2.89 14.27 13.37
C MET A 43 3.61 13.47 14.45
N ALA A 44 4.86 13.05 14.20
CA ALA A 44 5.65 12.33 15.19
C ALA A 44 5.93 13.18 16.43
N LEU A 45 6.23 14.47 16.26
CA LEU A 45 6.37 15.41 17.37
C LEU A 45 5.06 15.55 18.15
N GLN A 46 3.93 15.69 17.45
CA GLN A 46 2.61 15.80 18.07
C GLN A 46 2.16 14.50 18.79
N ASN A 47 2.60 13.34 18.30
CA ASN A 47 2.38 12.05 18.95
C ASN A 47 3.33 11.80 20.14
N SER A 48 4.43 12.54 20.23
CA SER A 48 5.36 12.44 21.35
C SER A 48 4.81 13.14 22.59
N SER A 49 4.96 12.50 23.75
CA SER A 49 4.70 13.11 25.06
C SER A 49 5.82 14.08 25.48
N ALA A 50 6.83 14.29 24.63
CA ALA A 50 7.95 15.17 24.89
C ALA A 50 7.54 16.64 24.72
N GLN A 51 7.91 17.46 25.70
CA GLN A 51 7.76 18.91 25.62
C GLN A 51 8.91 19.46 24.77
N VAL A 52 8.59 20.03 23.61
CA VAL A 52 9.60 20.70 22.77
C VAL A 52 9.66 22.16 23.21
N PRO A 53 10.81 22.69 23.65
CA PRO A 53 10.90 24.02 24.29
C PRO A 53 10.32 25.20 23.49
N VAL A 54 10.21 25.07 22.17
CA VAL A 54 9.66 26.10 21.26
C VAL A 54 8.23 25.78 20.78
N LEU A 55 7.80 24.52 20.81
CA LEU A 55 6.52 24.06 20.23
C LEU A 55 5.48 23.61 21.27
N GLY A 56 5.87 23.47 22.54
CA GLY A 56 5.00 23.00 23.62
C GLY A 56 4.89 21.47 23.68
N SER A 57 3.88 20.97 24.38
CA SER A 57 3.56 19.54 24.49
C SER A 57 2.89 19.04 23.21
N GLY A 58 3.21 17.82 22.77
CA GLY A 58 2.53 17.18 21.64
C GLY A 58 1.02 17.00 21.87
N ASN A 59 0.24 17.13 20.80
CA ASN A 59 -1.20 16.90 20.78
C ASN A 59 -1.55 15.77 19.79
N GLN A 60 -1.84 14.58 20.34
CA GLN A 60 -2.19 13.40 19.56
C GLN A 60 -3.42 13.59 18.67
N THR A 61 -4.38 14.44 19.06
CA THR A 61 -5.54 14.78 18.22
C THR A 61 -5.11 15.54 16.97
N VAL A 62 -4.16 16.47 17.08
CA VAL A 62 -3.61 17.19 15.92
C VAL A 62 -2.88 16.24 14.99
N ALA A 63 -2.09 15.31 15.54
CA ALA A 63 -1.44 14.27 14.73
C ALA A 63 -2.49 13.45 13.97
N TYR A 64 -3.52 12.97 14.66
CA TYR A 64 -4.55 12.11 14.08
C TYR A 64 -5.34 12.82 12.98
N LEU A 65 -5.72 14.08 13.18
CA LEU A 65 -6.39 14.90 12.15
C LEU A 65 -5.49 15.14 10.93
N ALA A 66 -4.19 15.37 11.15
CA ALA A 66 -3.24 15.52 10.05
C ALA A 66 -3.07 14.21 9.26
N LEU A 67 -3.07 13.05 9.93
CA LEU A 67 -3.05 11.76 9.25
C LEU A 67 -4.30 11.58 8.38
N ILE A 68 -5.49 11.82 8.95
CA ILE A 68 -6.77 11.75 8.24
C ILE A 68 -6.77 12.65 6.99
N GLU A 69 -6.31 13.89 7.12
CA GLU A 69 -6.23 14.82 5.98
C GLU A 69 -5.33 14.30 4.87
N ARG A 70 -4.20 13.67 5.22
CA ARG A 70 -3.24 13.18 4.22
C ARG A 70 -3.72 11.95 3.47
N VAL A 71 -4.45 11.06 4.14
CA VAL A 71 -4.91 9.76 3.59
C VAL A 71 -6.34 9.80 3.05
N ALA A 72 -7.03 10.94 3.17
CA ALA A 72 -8.38 11.10 2.65
C ALA A 72 -8.41 11.02 1.11
N PRO A 73 -9.57 10.71 0.50
CA PRO A 73 -9.68 10.53 -0.95
C PRO A 73 -9.10 11.69 -1.76
N GLY A 74 -8.23 11.37 -2.73
CA GLY A 74 -7.59 12.35 -3.61
C GLY A 74 -6.49 13.20 -2.95
N ARG A 75 -6.06 12.83 -1.74
CA ARG A 75 -5.00 13.53 -0.99
C ARG A 75 -3.64 12.88 -1.27
N PRO A 76 -2.52 13.55 -0.89
CA PRO A 76 -1.19 13.11 -1.32
C PRO A 76 -0.78 11.71 -0.87
N TRP A 77 -1.38 11.13 0.18
CA TRP A 77 -1.07 9.78 0.64
C TRP A 77 -2.15 8.75 0.26
N ASP A 78 -3.13 9.15 -0.57
CA ASP A 78 -4.13 8.26 -1.14
C ASP A 78 -3.68 7.72 -2.51
N HIS A 79 -3.07 6.53 -2.48
CA HIS A 79 -2.51 5.89 -3.66
C HIS A 79 -3.47 4.96 -4.38
N LYS A 80 -4.66 4.67 -3.83
CA LYS A 80 -5.58 3.68 -4.39
C LYS A 80 -6.05 4.07 -5.80
N ASP A 81 -6.39 5.34 -6.00
CA ASP A 81 -6.83 5.83 -7.32
C ASP A 81 -5.65 6.06 -8.29
N HIS A 82 -4.43 6.26 -7.79
CA HIS A 82 -3.24 6.51 -8.63
C HIS A 82 -2.92 5.31 -9.53
N PHE A 83 -3.14 4.09 -9.03
CA PHE A 83 -2.90 2.88 -9.79
C PHE A 83 -3.90 2.63 -10.91
N THR A 84 -5.04 3.31 -10.96
CA THR A 84 -6.09 3.01 -11.97
C THR A 84 -6.48 4.20 -12.83
N SER A 85 -5.91 5.38 -12.57
CA SER A 85 -6.28 6.63 -13.22
C SER A 85 -5.10 7.49 -13.71
N ARG A 86 -3.86 7.10 -13.41
CA ARG A 86 -2.65 7.85 -13.80
C ARG A 86 -1.59 6.93 -14.40
N GLN A 87 -0.82 7.49 -15.32
CA GLN A 87 0.37 6.84 -15.85
C GLN A 87 1.47 6.84 -14.76
N ILE A 88 1.97 5.65 -14.41
CA ILE A 88 3.12 5.46 -13.52
C ILE A 88 4.28 4.96 -14.39
N GLY A 89 5.27 5.82 -14.63
CA GLY A 89 6.30 5.56 -15.62
C GLY A 89 5.71 5.52 -17.03
N GLU A 90 5.87 4.41 -17.75
CA GLU A 90 5.30 4.22 -19.08
C GLU A 90 3.94 3.49 -19.06
N THR A 91 3.47 3.00 -17.89
CA THR A 91 2.28 2.14 -17.78
C THR A 91 1.11 2.86 -17.12
N VAL A 92 -0.13 2.45 -17.44
CA VAL A 92 -1.32 2.78 -16.64
C VAL A 92 -1.70 1.48 -15.92
N PRO A 93 -1.32 1.31 -14.65
CA PRO A 93 -1.52 0.02 -13.98
C PRO A 93 -3.01 -0.36 -13.91
N GLY A 94 -3.28 -1.65 -13.82
CA GLY A 94 -4.63 -2.17 -13.53
C GLY A 94 -4.91 -2.20 -12.02
N ARG A 95 -6.13 -2.63 -11.64
CA ARG A 95 -6.45 -2.99 -10.24
C ARG A 95 -5.70 -4.23 -9.75
N TRP A 96 -5.14 -4.99 -10.69
CA TRP A 96 -4.40 -6.22 -10.49
C TRP A 96 -3.06 -6.06 -11.19
N HIS A 97 -1.97 -6.40 -10.49
CA HIS A 97 -0.62 -6.26 -11.01
C HIS A 97 0.02 -7.64 -11.14
N THR A 98 0.58 -7.96 -12.30
CA THR A 98 1.10 -9.30 -12.60
C THR A 98 2.55 -9.47 -12.13
N TRP A 99 2.84 -10.56 -11.40
CA TRP A 99 4.19 -11.02 -11.09
C TRP A 99 4.30 -12.55 -11.18
N GLY A 100 5.12 -13.03 -12.12
CA GLY A 100 5.21 -14.45 -12.43
C GLY A 100 3.87 -15.00 -12.92
N GLU A 101 3.42 -16.11 -12.34
CA GLU A 101 2.13 -16.74 -12.67
C GLU A 101 0.93 -16.14 -11.89
N TRP A 102 1.12 -15.06 -11.14
CA TRP A 102 0.11 -14.53 -10.22
C TRP A 102 -0.16 -13.04 -10.46
N GLU A 103 -1.41 -12.62 -10.31
CA GLU A 103 -1.79 -11.21 -10.24
C GLU A 103 -2.14 -10.82 -8.80
N TYR A 104 -1.65 -9.67 -8.32
CA TYR A 104 -1.81 -9.18 -6.94
C TYR A 104 -2.70 -7.93 -6.90
N PHE A 105 -3.56 -7.82 -5.90
CA PHE A 105 -4.50 -6.70 -5.79
C PHE A 105 -3.80 -5.39 -5.33
N HIS A 106 -4.06 -4.28 -6.02
CA HIS A 106 -3.36 -3.00 -5.83
C HIS A 106 -3.44 -2.40 -4.41
N ASP A 107 -4.51 -2.67 -3.66
CA ASP A 107 -4.68 -2.09 -2.31
C ASP A 107 -3.57 -2.50 -1.34
N VAL A 108 -2.89 -3.62 -1.57
CA VAL A 108 -1.79 -4.11 -0.71
C VAL A 108 -0.67 -3.07 -0.57
N TRP A 109 -0.32 -2.39 -1.67
CA TRP A 109 0.78 -1.44 -1.66
C TRP A 109 0.42 -0.18 -0.85
N SER A 110 -0.79 0.34 -1.05
CA SER A 110 -1.29 1.51 -0.32
C SER A 110 -1.36 1.25 1.19
N ASN A 111 -1.75 0.05 1.61
CA ASN A 111 -1.80 -0.31 3.02
C ASN A 111 -0.40 -0.51 3.64
N ILE A 112 0.55 -1.09 2.89
CA ILE A 112 1.96 -1.17 3.32
C ILE A 112 2.53 0.25 3.51
N HIS A 113 2.24 1.16 2.57
CA HIS A 113 2.62 2.56 2.68
C HIS A 113 2.01 3.23 3.91
N TYR A 114 0.70 3.10 4.11
CA TYR A 114 -0.01 3.64 5.25
C TYR A 114 0.58 3.16 6.58
N GLY A 115 0.88 1.86 6.70
CA GLY A 115 1.56 1.31 7.86
C GLY A 115 2.95 1.91 8.09
N TYR A 116 3.80 1.94 7.05
CA TYR A 116 5.17 2.42 7.15
C TYR A 116 5.24 3.92 7.50
N VAL A 117 4.52 4.76 6.74
CA VAL A 117 4.51 6.21 6.95
C VAL A 117 3.78 6.57 8.24
N GLY A 118 2.74 5.83 8.62
CA GLY A 118 2.04 5.97 9.89
C GLY A 118 2.96 5.72 11.09
N ARG A 119 3.78 4.65 11.06
CA ARG A 119 4.80 4.41 12.09
C ARG A 119 5.86 5.51 12.11
N ALA A 120 6.32 5.96 10.95
CA ALA A 120 7.23 7.11 10.85
C ALA A 120 6.65 8.40 11.43
N SER A 121 5.31 8.54 11.36
CA SER A 121 4.54 9.65 11.93
C SER A 121 4.24 9.48 13.42
N GLY A 122 4.79 8.45 14.09
CA GLY A 122 4.67 8.25 15.53
C GLY A 122 3.41 7.52 16.01
N PHE A 123 2.57 6.99 15.12
CA PHE A 123 1.38 6.21 15.51
C PHE A 123 1.71 4.77 15.83
N SER A 124 1.03 4.16 16.79
CA SER A 124 1.17 2.72 17.07
C SER A 124 0.61 1.85 15.93
N GLU A 125 1.15 0.64 15.74
CA GLU A 125 0.60 -0.34 14.78
C GLU A 125 -0.91 -0.58 15.03
N ARG A 126 -1.32 -0.68 16.31
CA ARG A 126 -2.72 -0.85 16.67
C ARG A 126 -3.60 0.30 16.19
N THR A 127 -3.18 1.54 16.43
CA THR A 127 -3.90 2.75 15.99
C THR A 127 -4.06 2.78 14.47
N LEU A 128 -3.03 2.37 13.74
CA LEU A 128 -3.05 2.33 12.29
C LEU A 128 -4.03 1.26 11.78
N ILE A 129 -3.99 0.05 12.33
CA ILE A 129 -4.95 -1.03 11.99
C ILE A 129 -6.39 -0.58 12.28
N ASP A 130 -6.65 0.01 13.45
CA ASP A 130 -7.98 0.51 13.81
C ASP A 130 -8.44 1.62 12.84
N GLY A 131 -7.54 2.52 12.44
CA GLY A 131 -7.82 3.57 11.45
C GLY A 131 -8.15 3.02 10.06
N ALA A 132 -7.38 2.03 9.56
CA ALA A 132 -7.62 1.40 8.27
C ALA A 132 -9.01 0.71 8.24
N ASN A 133 -9.34 -0.01 9.31
CA ASN A 133 -10.64 -0.66 9.47
C ASN A 133 -11.80 0.34 9.57
N ALA A 134 -11.60 1.48 10.26
CA ALA A 134 -12.60 2.53 10.38
C ALA A 134 -12.86 3.23 9.04
N GLN A 135 -11.80 3.55 8.27
CA GLN A 135 -11.94 4.18 6.96
C GLN A 135 -12.74 3.32 5.98
N GLN A 136 -12.56 2.00 6.01
CA GLN A 136 -13.34 1.07 5.19
C GLN A 136 -14.82 1.04 5.56
N GLN A 137 -15.12 1.08 6.86
CA GLN A 137 -16.49 1.19 7.35
C GLN A 137 -17.10 2.51 6.89
N VAL A 138 -16.45 3.64 7.14
CA VAL A 138 -16.94 4.96 6.72
C VAL A 138 -17.20 5.01 5.20
N HIS A 139 -16.28 4.52 4.37
CA HIS A 139 -16.49 4.44 2.92
C HIS A 139 -17.72 3.61 2.56
N SER A 140 -17.92 2.47 3.23
CA SER A 140 -19.05 1.58 2.97
C SER A 140 -20.38 2.23 3.34
N TRP A 141 -20.43 2.93 4.47
CA TRP A 141 -21.60 3.67 4.95
C TRP A 141 -21.96 4.83 4.01
N TRP A 142 -20.98 5.62 3.55
CA TRP A 142 -21.21 6.78 2.69
C TRP A 142 -21.60 6.43 1.26
N THR A 143 -21.07 5.34 0.71
CA THR A 143 -21.32 4.96 -0.70
C THR A 143 -22.46 3.96 -0.85
N GLY A 144 -22.93 3.35 0.24
CA GLY A 144 -23.87 2.23 0.22
C GLY A 144 -23.32 0.97 -0.45
N LYS A 145 -22.04 0.98 -0.84
CA LYS A 145 -21.33 -0.16 -1.44
C LYS A 145 -20.46 -0.76 -0.38
N THR A 146 -20.47 -2.08 -0.22
CA THR A 146 -19.42 -2.73 0.56
C THR A 146 -18.08 -2.41 -0.10
N SER A 147 -17.21 -1.71 0.62
CA SER A 147 -15.83 -1.55 0.18
C SER A 147 -15.27 -2.97 0.01
N ARG A 148 -14.62 -3.25 -1.13
CA ARG A 148 -14.09 -4.59 -1.43
C ARG A 148 -12.87 -4.99 -0.58
N GLY A 149 -12.53 -4.20 0.43
CA GLY A 149 -11.43 -4.46 1.34
C GLY A 149 -11.62 -5.79 2.06
N ASP A 150 -10.51 -6.47 2.30
CA ASP A 150 -10.43 -7.66 3.13
C ASP A 150 -9.71 -7.24 4.42
N PRO A 151 -10.45 -7.02 5.53
CA PRO A 151 -9.87 -6.49 6.77
C PRO A 151 -8.67 -7.29 7.28
N GLU A 152 -8.58 -8.58 6.99
CA GLU A 152 -7.44 -9.41 7.37
C GLU A 152 -6.21 -9.08 6.52
N GLN A 153 -6.38 -8.93 5.21
CA GLN A 153 -5.29 -8.56 4.29
C GLN A 153 -4.86 -7.10 4.48
N ASP A 154 -5.82 -6.21 4.71
CA ASP A 154 -5.55 -4.80 4.97
C ASP A 154 -4.74 -4.67 6.27
N SER A 155 -5.17 -5.34 7.35
CA SER A 155 -4.43 -5.38 8.62
C SER A 155 -3.03 -5.98 8.43
N LEU A 156 -2.90 -7.07 7.67
CA LEU A 156 -1.62 -7.71 7.39
C LEU A 156 -0.66 -6.80 6.61
N ALA A 157 -1.16 -6.09 5.60
CA ALA A 157 -0.39 -5.13 4.82
C ALA A 157 0.05 -3.93 5.67
N VAL A 158 -0.85 -3.39 6.50
CA VAL A 158 -0.51 -2.33 7.48
C VAL A 158 0.57 -2.80 8.45
N SER A 159 0.40 -3.97 9.05
CA SER A 159 1.39 -4.60 9.94
C SER A 159 2.74 -4.80 9.26
N MET A 160 2.73 -5.22 8.00
CA MET A 160 3.95 -5.39 7.20
C MET A 160 4.70 -4.06 7.04
N GLY A 161 3.99 -2.99 6.67
CA GLY A 161 4.55 -1.64 6.60
C GLY A 161 5.10 -1.18 7.95
N CYS A 162 4.38 -1.45 9.04
CA CYS A 162 4.82 -1.07 10.37
C CYS A 162 6.15 -1.74 10.74
N ARG A 163 6.22 -3.06 10.55
CA ARG A 163 7.42 -3.86 10.84
C ARG A 163 8.60 -3.49 9.96
N MET A 164 8.37 -3.11 8.70
CA MET A 164 9.43 -2.59 7.83
C MET A 164 10.08 -1.34 8.42
N TYR A 165 9.28 -0.42 8.96
CA TYR A 165 9.79 0.76 9.64
C TYR A 165 10.55 0.39 10.93
N ASP A 166 9.93 -0.41 11.80
CA ASP A 166 10.48 -0.75 13.11
C ASP A 166 11.79 -1.55 13.02
N SER A 167 11.92 -2.42 12.01
CA SER A 167 13.15 -3.20 11.77
C SER A 167 14.26 -2.44 11.05
N GLY A 168 13.98 -1.23 10.55
CA GLY A 168 14.90 -0.51 9.66
C GLY A 168 15.12 -1.21 8.32
N THR A 169 14.17 -2.06 7.87
CA THR A 169 14.27 -2.75 6.59
C THR A 169 14.40 -1.69 5.47
N PRO A 170 15.43 -1.76 4.61
CA PRO A 170 15.54 -0.86 3.47
C PRO A 170 14.28 -0.92 2.59
N VAL A 171 13.69 0.25 2.32
CA VAL A 171 12.53 0.36 1.44
C VAL A 171 13.01 0.40 -0.01
N THR A 172 13.14 -0.80 -0.60
CA THR A 172 13.48 -1.00 -2.02
C THR A 172 12.33 -1.69 -2.76
N PRO A 173 12.22 -1.51 -4.09
CA PRO A 173 11.22 -2.20 -4.90
C PRO A 173 11.29 -3.71 -4.72
N GLU A 174 12.50 -4.27 -4.71
CA GLU A 174 12.73 -5.71 -4.56
C GLU A 174 12.24 -6.23 -3.21
N ALA A 175 12.50 -5.49 -2.13
CA ALA A 175 12.06 -5.87 -0.79
C ALA A 175 10.52 -5.85 -0.67
N LEU A 176 9.86 -4.86 -1.28
CA LEU A 176 8.41 -4.77 -1.33
C LEU A 176 7.81 -5.93 -2.13
N ILE A 177 8.33 -6.19 -3.33
CA ILE A 177 7.88 -7.31 -4.18
C ILE A 177 8.07 -8.64 -3.46
N GLN A 178 9.25 -8.89 -2.88
CA GLN A 178 9.53 -10.13 -2.16
C GLN A 178 8.53 -10.35 -1.02
N LYS A 179 8.26 -9.32 -0.21
CA LYS A 179 7.32 -9.45 0.91
C LYS A 179 5.90 -9.72 0.45
N VAL A 180 5.42 -9.05 -0.60
CA VAL A 180 4.08 -9.29 -1.15
C VAL A 180 3.97 -10.70 -1.73
N VAL A 181 4.94 -11.11 -2.56
CA VAL A 181 4.94 -12.42 -3.23
C VAL A 181 5.07 -13.59 -2.25
N GLN A 182 5.85 -13.41 -1.17
CA GLN A 182 6.06 -14.44 -0.15
C GLN A 182 4.96 -14.50 0.91
N THR A 183 3.97 -13.61 0.87
CA THR A 183 2.86 -13.57 1.83
C THR A 183 1.63 -14.25 1.22
N PRO A 184 1.39 -15.55 1.52
CA PRO A 184 0.35 -16.33 0.87
C PRO A 184 -1.09 -15.94 1.24
N GLN A 185 -1.26 -15.02 2.18
CA GLN A 185 -2.54 -14.46 2.61
C GLN A 185 -3.03 -13.31 1.73
N PHE A 186 -2.16 -12.71 0.90
CA PHE A 186 -2.63 -11.67 -0.03
C PHE A 186 -3.39 -12.28 -1.20
N ASP A 187 -4.46 -11.59 -1.58
CA ASP A 187 -5.28 -11.91 -2.73
C ASP A 187 -4.41 -11.97 -3.97
N ARG A 188 -4.42 -13.16 -4.57
CA ARG A 188 -3.77 -13.43 -5.84
C ARG A 188 -4.63 -14.32 -6.71
N ARG A 189 -4.64 -14.07 -8.01
CA ARG A 189 -5.28 -14.96 -8.99
C ARG A 189 -4.25 -15.47 -9.99
N PRO A 190 -4.45 -16.65 -10.58
CA PRO A 190 -3.57 -17.14 -11.65
C PRO A 190 -3.60 -16.11 -12.77
N HIS A 191 -2.44 -15.82 -13.33
CA HIS A 191 -2.35 -14.99 -14.51
C HIS A 191 -3.06 -15.73 -15.66
N SER A 192 -4.15 -15.17 -16.15
CA SER A 192 -4.84 -15.69 -17.32
C SER A 192 -4.82 -14.65 -18.43
N TYR A 193 -4.65 -15.09 -19.68
CA TYR A 193 -4.83 -14.21 -20.85
C TYR A 193 -6.22 -13.54 -20.88
N GLU A 194 -7.22 -14.18 -20.25
CA GLU A 194 -8.59 -13.65 -20.10
C GLU A 194 -8.69 -12.55 -19.03
N SER A 195 -7.76 -12.45 -18.08
CA SER A 195 -7.72 -11.43 -17.02
C SER A 195 -7.64 -10.00 -17.58
N ALA A 196 -7.05 -9.85 -18.77
CA ALA A 196 -6.95 -8.61 -19.53
C ALA A 196 -8.24 -8.27 -20.32
N ALA A 197 -9.13 -9.26 -20.53
CA ALA A 197 -10.29 -9.11 -21.41
C ALA A 197 -11.65 -9.27 -20.71
N THR A 198 -11.77 -10.05 -19.63
CA THR A 198 -13.05 -10.33 -18.96
C THR A 198 -12.87 -10.72 -17.48
N GLY A 199 -13.79 -10.28 -16.63
CA GLY A 199 -13.72 -10.45 -15.17
C GLY A 199 -13.78 -11.91 -14.68
N GLN A 200 -12.62 -12.55 -14.57
CA GLN A 200 -12.46 -13.85 -13.91
C GLN A 200 -12.63 -13.80 -12.38
N LYS A 201 -13.05 -14.93 -11.80
CA LYS A 201 -13.28 -15.13 -10.36
C LYS A 201 -11.96 -15.16 -9.59
N THR A 202 -11.85 -14.25 -8.61
CA THR A 202 -10.78 -14.21 -7.61
C THR A 202 -10.63 -15.56 -6.90
N LEU A 203 -9.41 -16.08 -6.79
CA LEU A 203 -9.11 -17.18 -5.87
C LEU A 203 -9.01 -16.60 -4.46
N ARG A 204 -10.15 -16.52 -3.76
CA ARG A 204 -10.14 -16.32 -2.31
C ARG A 204 -9.60 -17.58 -1.66
N LYS A 205 -8.59 -17.45 -0.80
CA LYS A 205 -8.15 -18.59 0.01
C LYS A 205 -9.18 -18.87 1.11
N ARG A 206 -9.37 -20.16 1.36
CA ARG A 206 -10.01 -20.70 2.56
C ARG A 206 -9.08 -20.57 3.76
#